data_AF-A0A6J6MLQ8-F1
#
_entry.id   AF-A0A6J6MLQ8-F1
#
_cell.length_a   1.000
_cell.length_b   1.000
_cell.length_c   1.000
_cell.angle_alpha   90.00
_cell.angle_beta   90.00
_cell.angle_gamma   90.00
#
_symmetry.space_group_name_H-M   'P 1'
#
loop_
_entity.id
_entity.type
_entity.pdbx_description
1 polymer ?
#
loop_
_entity_poly.entity_id
_entity_poly.type
_entity_poly.pdbx_seq_one_letter_code
_entity_poly.pdbx_strand_id
1 'polypeptide(L)' 'MYFGNELGGKTPTNFAEAQTTDEALYAKVFHALLQGGVALAPGAYEAVFVGLSHTDSVLDQLAVRVSTALKGLMH' A
#
# COMPACT_ATOMS: atom_id res chain seq x y z
N MET A 1 -1.21 -4.93 4.49
CA MET A 1 -2.37 -4.11 4.06
C MET A 1 -3.37 -5.05 3.40
N TYR A 2 -4.66 -4.72 3.32
CA TYR A 2 -5.66 -5.56 2.62
C TYR A 2 -6.26 -4.77 1.45
N PHE A 3 -6.33 -5.39 0.29
CA PHE A 3 -6.85 -4.83 -0.96
C PHE A 3 -8.08 -5.63 -1.41
N GLY A 4 -9.13 -4.97 -1.86
CA GLY A 4 -10.38 -5.62 -2.26
C GLY A 4 -11.50 -5.49 -1.21
N ASN A 5 -12.65 -6.10 -1.49
CA ASN A 5 -13.87 -5.90 -0.70
C ASN A 5 -14.53 -7.21 -0.21
N GLU A 6 -13.88 -8.37 -0.38
CA GLU A 6 -14.45 -9.68 -0.01
C GLU A 6 -14.89 -9.78 1.46
N LEU A 7 -14.23 -9.04 2.35
CA LEU A 7 -14.55 -9.03 3.80
C LEU A 7 -15.58 -7.95 4.19
N GLY A 8 -16.18 -7.24 3.23
CA GLY A 8 -17.20 -6.22 3.49
C GLY A 8 -16.71 -5.08 4.38
N GLY A 9 -15.47 -4.62 4.17
CA GLY A 9 -14.84 -3.55 4.95
C GLY A 9 -14.22 -4.00 6.29
N LYS A 10 -14.28 -5.29 6.62
CA LYS A 10 -13.56 -5.83 7.79
C LYS A 10 -12.08 -6.07 7.48
N THR A 11 -11.25 -5.98 8.52
CA THR A 11 -9.81 -6.32 8.43
C THR A 11 -9.62 -7.82 8.60
N PRO A 12 -8.75 -8.48 7.80
CA PRO A 12 -8.44 -9.90 7.98
C PRO A 12 -7.80 -10.18 9.34
N THR A 13 -8.17 -11.29 9.97
CA THR A 13 -7.72 -11.72 11.31
C THR A 13 -6.99 -13.07 11.29
N ASN A 14 -7.00 -13.75 10.16
CA ASN A 14 -6.31 -15.02 9.95
C ASN A 14 -5.76 -15.11 8.52
N PHE A 15 -4.98 -16.16 8.25
CA PHE A 15 -4.31 -16.33 6.96
C PHE A 15 -5.30 -16.53 5.80
N ALA A 16 -6.37 -17.31 5.99
CA ALA A 16 -7.35 -17.56 4.94
C ALA A 16 -8.06 -16.26 4.49
N GLU A 17 -8.40 -15.39 5.44
CA GLU A 17 -8.94 -14.06 5.17
C GLU A 17 -7.90 -13.14 4.53
N ALA A 18 -6.63 -13.22 4.92
CA ALA A 18 -5.58 -12.42 4.26
C ALA A 18 -5.46 -12.80 2.78
N GLN A 19 -5.51 -14.10 2.46
CA GLN A 19 -5.39 -14.62 1.09
C GLN A 19 -6.46 -14.11 0.12
N THR A 20 -7.58 -13.55 0.59
CA THR A 20 -8.60 -12.95 -0.28
C THR A 20 -8.22 -11.55 -0.79
N THR A 21 -7.01 -11.06 -0.50
CA THR A 21 -6.55 -9.77 -1.01
C THR A 21 -6.50 -9.75 -2.54
N ASP A 22 -6.91 -8.65 -3.15
CA ASP A 22 -6.77 -8.41 -4.59
C ASP A 22 -5.31 -8.07 -4.94
N GLU A 23 -4.55 -9.10 -5.33
CA GLU A 23 -3.14 -8.98 -5.72
C GLU A 23 -2.96 -8.12 -6.99
N ALA A 24 -3.94 -8.10 -7.90
CA ALA A 24 -3.86 -7.30 -9.12
C ALA A 24 -4.03 -5.81 -8.82
N LEU A 25 -4.94 -5.46 -7.91
CA LEU A 25 -5.06 -4.11 -7.38
C LEU A 25 -3.79 -3.71 -6.61
N TYR A 26 -3.26 -4.60 -5.78
CA TYR A 26 -1.99 -4.35 -5.10
C TYR A 26 -0.85 -4.07 -6.09
N ALA A 27 -0.72 -4.86 -7.16
CA ALA A 27 0.32 -4.65 -8.17
C ALA A 27 0.21 -3.27 -8.84
N LYS A 28 -1.01 -2.82 -9.17
CA LYS A 28 -1.24 -1.46 -9.71
C LYS A 28 -0.80 -0.37 -8.73
N VAL A 29 -1.18 -0.51 -7.46
CA VAL A 29 -0.78 0.41 -6.38
C VAL A 29 0.73 0.42 -6.19
N PHE A 30 1.36 -0.75 -6.12
CA PHE A 30 2.82 -0.91 -6.01
C PHE A 30 3.54 -0.18 -7.15
N HIS A 31 3.14 -0.42 -8.40
CA HIS A 31 3.78 0.22 -9.54
C HIS A 31 3.55 1.72 -9.60
N ALA A 32 2.35 2.20 -9.26
CA ALA A 32 2.08 3.64 -9.19
C ALA A 32 2.94 4.33 -8.14
N LEU A 33 3.06 3.75 -6.94
CA LEU A 33 3.91 4.27 -5.88
C LEU A 33 5.39 4.23 -6.26
N LEU A 34 5.85 3.14 -6.88
CA LEU A 34 7.22 3.01 -7.34
C LEU A 34 7.57 4.08 -8.39
N GLN A 35 6.67 4.34 -9.34
CA GLN A 35 6.80 5.45 -10.31
C GLN A 35 6.80 6.83 -9.63
N GLY A 36 6.05 6.99 -8.53
CA GLY A 36 6.07 8.17 -7.66
C GLY A 36 7.29 8.30 -6.75
N GLY A 37 8.24 7.36 -6.84
CA GLY A 37 9.46 7.34 -6.02
C GLY A 37 9.25 6.84 -4.59
N VAL A 38 8.20 6.04 -4.35
CA VAL A 38 7.91 5.37 -3.08
C VAL A 38 8.03 3.87 -3.28
N ALA A 39 9.11 3.28 -2.80
CA ALA A 39 9.31 1.84 -2.83
C ALA A 39 8.62 1.19 -1.62
N LEU A 40 7.50 0.50 -1.87
CA LEU A 40 6.95 -0.46 -0.91
C LEU A 40 7.60 -1.84 -1.09
N ALA A 41 7.36 -2.73 -0.13
CA ALA A 41 7.69 -4.14 -0.31
C ALA A 41 7.06 -4.68 -1.61
N PRO A 42 7.67 -5.63 -2.32
CA PRO A 42 7.17 -6.14 -3.61
C PRO A 42 6.13 -7.28 -3.45
N GLY A 43 5.41 -7.34 -2.32
CA GLY A 43 4.47 -8.42 -2.01
C GLY A 43 3.27 -7.94 -1.18
N ALA A 44 2.07 -8.42 -1.51
CA ALA A 44 0.82 -7.99 -0.87
C ALA A 44 0.72 -8.41 0.61
N TYR A 45 1.44 -9.47 0.99
CA TYR A 45 1.42 -10.09 2.31
C TYR A 45 2.61 -9.66 3.19
N GLU A 46 3.07 -8.43 3.01
CA GLU A 46 4.24 -7.89 3.71
C GLU A 46 3.85 -6.86 4.78
N ALA A 47 4.77 -6.67 5.72
CA ALA A 47 4.72 -5.58 6.70
C ALA A 47 5.58 -4.40 6.24
N VAL A 48 5.16 -3.18 6.61
CA VAL A 48 5.95 -1.96 6.40
C VAL A 48 6.65 -1.61 7.71
N PHE A 49 7.96 -1.38 7.62
CA PHE A 49 8.78 -1.01 8.78
C PHE A 49 9.21 0.45 8.67
N VAL A 50 9.19 1.15 9.80
CA VAL A 50 9.75 2.50 9.93
C VAL A 50 11.13 2.41 10.58
N GLY A 51 12.12 3.04 9.95
CA GLY A 51 13.47 3.20 10.51
C GLY A 51 13.71 4.59 11.10
N LEU A 52 14.77 4.73 11.91
CA LEU A 52 15.15 5.99 12.59
C LEU A 52 15.38 7.19 11.65
N SER A 53 15.66 6.93 10.37
CA SER A 53 15.85 7.98 9.36
C SER A 53 14.54 8.56 8.81
N HIS A 54 13.38 7.98 9.13
CA HIS A 54 12.07 8.53 8.75
C HIS A 54 11.67 9.63 9.74
N THR A 55 12.18 10.83 9.52
CA THR A 55 11.77 12.03 10.25
C THR A 55 10.40 12.52 9.80
N ASP A 56 9.78 13.43 10.56
CA ASP A 56 8.49 14.02 10.22
C ASP A 56 8.48 14.62 8.80
N SER A 57 9.54 15.35 8.43
CA SER A 57 9.68 15.93 7.09
C SER A 57 9.73 14.86 5.98
N VAL A 58 10.30 13.68 6.26
CA VAL A 58 10.29 12.56 5.32
C VAL A 58 8.89 11.96 5.21
N LEU A 59 8.17 11.84 6.32
CA LEU A 59 6.79 11.33 6.34
C LEU A 59 5.80 12.27 5.63
N ASP A 60 5.98 13.59 5.77
CA ASP A 60 5.19 14.59 5.05
C ASP A 60 5.40 14.47 3.53
N GLN A 61 6.64 14.33 3.10
CA GLN A 61 6.97 14.11 1.68
C GLN A 61 6.40 12.79 1.16
N LEU A 62 6.46 11.72 1.97
CA LEU A 62 5.86 10.43 1.66
C LEU A 62 4.36 10.57 1.44
N ALA A 63 3.64 11.27 2.33
CA ALA A 63 2.20 11.48 2.22
C ALA A 63 1.82 12.20 0.91
N VAL A 64 2.55 13.25 0.54
CA VAL A 64 2.33 13.98 -0.72
C VAL A 64 2.57 13.08 -1.94
N ARG A 65 3.66 12.30 -1.94
CA ARG A 65 4.00 11.39 -3.05
C ARG A 65 2.96 10.29 -3.22
N VAL A 66 2.54 9.66 -2.11
CA VAL A 66 1.49 8.64 -2.11
C VAL A 66 0.19 9.22 -2.66
N SER A 67 -0.26 10.38 -2.15
CA SER A 67 -1.49 11.02 -2.63
C SER A 67 -1.42 11.31 -4.13
N THR A 68 -0.29 11.84 -4.60
CA THR A 68 -0.09 12.18 -6.01
C THR A 68 -0.10 10.95 -6.91
N ALA A 69 0.62 9.90 -6.53
CA ALA A 69 0.71 8.66 -7.29
C ALA A 69 -0.64 7.94 -7.39
N LEU A 70 -1.41 7.90 -6.30
CA LEU A 70 -2.68 7.17 -6.28
C LEU A 70 -3.85 7.91 -6.93
N LYS A 71 -3.80 9.25 -7.08
CA LYS A 71 -4.83 10.00 -7.82
C LYS A 71 -5.06 9.45 -9.23
N GLY A 72 -4.00 8.99 -9.90
CA GLY A 72 -4.09 8.40 -11.24
C GLY A 72 -4.80 7.04 -11.30
N LEU A 73 -5.02 6.38 -10.17
CA LEU A 73 -5.73 5.10 -10.07
C LEU A 73 -7.21 5.27 -9.68
N MET A 74 -7.66 6.49 -9.39
CA MET A 74 -9.03 6.81 -8.93
C MET A 74 -9.99 7.19 -10.07
N HIS A 75 -9.61 6.90 -11.33
CA HIS A 75 -10.40 7.10 -12.54
C HIS A 75 -10.58 5.77 -13.26
#